data_AF-A0A069RI34-F1
#
_entry.id   AF-A0A069RI34-F1
#
_cell.length_a   1.000
_cell.length_b   1.000
_cell.length_c   1.000
_cell.angle_alpha   90.00
_cell.angle_beta   90.00
_cell.angle_gamma   90.00
#
_symmetry.space_group_name_H-M   'P 1'
#
loop_
_entity.id
_entity.type
_entity.pdbx_description
1 polymer ?
#
loop_
_entity_poly.entity_id
_entity_poly.type
_entity_poly.pdbx_seq_one_letter_code
_entity_poly.pdbx_strand_id
1 'polypeptide(L)'
;MKYMCTKCSLKDKIEKMKLNLDHLIYEKKADFSNSQIMKLSREIDKYVNECIHCKSRISKLNDAITDVKGCHLSFYYYGEVHLTMNMCSYIIKGIQQGEIVYVSMDEKVFKNLKGMLNRSGIDDERVQFYPVEKLIMLNSKEGRDVLREQVSKFGINAVQKGYTGIRWIGQPSYAIKKTSKNDFLKFESSLSHAVGGSNVSILCIYDLYDYINDGLIIDNDIIEDSFSTHTHLLSEYEIRKII
;
A
#
# COMPACT_ATOMS: atom_id res chain seq x y z
N MET A 1 -22.92 12.49 -7.17
CA MET A 1 -22.94 12.20 -8.62
C MET A 1 -21.95 11.06 -8.87
N LYS A 2 -22.40 9.86 -9.29
CA LYS A 2 -21.52 8.71 -9.57
C LYS A 2 -20.69 9.04 -10.82
N TYR A 3 -19.43 9.42 -10.64
CA TYR A 3 -18.52 9.67 -11.74
C TYR A 3 -17.96 8.35 -12.25
N MET A 4 -18.70 7.66 -13.11
CA MET A 4 -18.09 6.62 -13.92
C MET A 4 -17.10 7.29 -14.88
N CYS A 5 -15.87 6.79 -14.94
CA CYS A 5 -14.82 7.19 -15.88
C CYS A 5 -15.26 6.87 -17.33
N THR A 6 -16.16 7.66 -17.89
CA THR A 6 -16.86 7.35 -19.15
C THR A 6 -16.17 7.88 -20.41
N LYS A 7 -14.99 8.51 -20.30
CA LYS A 7 -14.32 9.17 -21.43
C LYS A 7 -12.82 8.90 -21.57
N CYS A 8 -12.24 8.02 -20.76
CA CYS A 8 -10.79 7.81 -20.74
C CYS A 8 -10.43 6.42 -21.26
N SER A 9 -9.70 6.34 -22.38
CA SER A 9 -9.16 5.08 -22.91
C SER A 9 -8.15 4.40 -21.96
N LEU A 10 -7.76 5.06 -20.87
CA LEU A 10 -6.89 4.48 -19.85
C LEU A 10 -7.52 3.29 -19.14
N LYS A 11 -8.84 3.30 -18.88
CA LYS A 11 -9.50 2.16 -18.21
C LYS A 11 -9.31 0.87 -19.01
N ASP A 12 -9.70 0.89 -20.28
CA ASP A 12 -9.60 -0.30 -21.15
C ASP A 12 -8.15 -0.74 -21.35
N LYS A 13 -7.23 0.23 -21.36
CA LYS A 13 -5.79 -0.04 -21.47
C LYS A 13 -5.24 -0.74 -20.22
N ILE A 14 -5.56 -0.23 -19.02
CA ILE A 14 -5.15 -0.83 -17.75
C ILE A 14 -5.74 -2.24 -17.64
N GLU A 15 -7.02 -2.43 -17.98
CA GLU A 15 -7.67 -3.75 -17.95
C GLU A 15 -6.99 -4.74 -18.89
N LYS A 16 -6.70 -4.33 -20.13
CA LYS A 16 -5.97 -5.16 -21.08
C LYS A 16 -4.58 -5.54 -20.57
N MET A 17 -3.86 -4.60 -19.95
CA MET A 17 -2.54 -4.85 -19.38
C MET A 17 -2.61 -5.78 -18.18
N LYS A 18 -3.61 -5.63 -17.32
CA LYS A 18 -3.88 -6.54 -16.20
C LYS A 18 -4.12 -7.96 -16.71
N LEU A 19 -4.96 -8.15 -17.72
CA LEU A 19 -5.21 -9.47 -18.31
C LEU A 19 -3.94 -10.08 -18.92
N ASN A 20 -3.13 -9.27 -19.61
CA ASN A 20 -1.84 -9.71 -20.13
C ASN A 20 -0.88 -10.11 -18.99
N LEU A 21 -0.89 -9.39 -17.87
CA LEU A 21 -0.05 -9.69 -16.72
C LEU A 21 -0.47 -11.01 -16.07
N ASP A 22 -1.78 -11.23 -15.89
CA ASP A 22 -2.35 -12.48 -15.38
C ASP A 22 -2.01 -13.68 -16.28
N HIS A 23 -2.08 -13.50 -17.60
CA HIS A 23 -1.67 -14.54 -18.56
C HIS A 23 -0.17 -14.83 -18.47
N LEU A 24 0.65 -13.78 -18.47
CA LEU A 24 2.09 -13.92 -18.48
C LEU A 24 2.60 -14.55 -17.18
N ILE A 25 2.03 -14.23 -16.02
CA ILE A 25 2.41 -14.87 -14.76
C ILE A 25 2.07 -16.36 -14.76
N TYR A 26 0.96 -16.76 -15.40
CA TYR A 26 0.61 -18.16 -15.58
C TYR A 26 1.60 -18.87 -16.51
N GLU A 27 1.89 -18.31 -17.69
CA GLU A 27 2.85 -18.87 -18.65
C GLU A 27 4.26 -19.03 -18.06
N LYS A 28 4.70 -18.06 -17.26
CA LYS A 28 6.00 -18.08 -16.58
C LYS A 28 5.98 -18.83 -15.24
N LYS A 29 4.91 -19.58 -14.95
CA LYS A 29 4.78 -20.43 -13.75
C LYS A 29 5.03 -19.68 -12.44
N ALA A 30 4.48 -18.48 -12.33
CA ALA A 30 4.63 -17.60 -11.19
C ALA A 30 6.08 -17.13 -10.91
N ASP A 31 6.92 -17.03 -11.94
CA ASP A 31 8.24 -16.38 -11.83
C ASP A 31 8.10 -14.85 -11.81
N PHE A 32 7.90 -14.29 -10.62
CA PHE A 32 7.79 -12.84 -10.40
C PHE A 32 9.10 -12.08 -10.61
N SER A 33 10.23 -12.77 -10.79
CA SER A 33 11.51 -12.16 -11.17
C SER A 33 11.67 -11.98 -12.68
N ASN A 34 10.74 -12.53 -13.46
CA ASN A 34 10.78 -12.43 -14.91
C ASN A 34 10.71 -10.96 -15.39
N SER A 35 11.66 -10.56 -16.22
CA SER A 35 11.79 -9.18 -16.69
C SER A 35 10.58 -8.67 -17.48
N GLN A 36 9.88 -9.52 -18.22
CA GLN A 36 8.67 -9.14 -18.95
C GLN A 36 7.50 -8.84 -18.00
N ILE A 37 7.36 -9.66 -16.95
CA ILE A 37 6.35 -9.48 -15.90
C ILE A 37 6.63 -8.20 -15.12
N MET A 38 7.88 -8.00 -14.69
CA MET A 38 8.29 -6.78 -14.00
C MET A 38 8.07 -5.53 -14.86
N LYS A 39 8.41 -5.59 -16.15
CA LYS A 39 8.18 -4.47 -17.08
C LYS A 39 6.70 -4.14 -17.19
N LEU A 40 5.85 -5.15 -17.41
CA LEU A 40 4.41 -4.93 -17.55
C LEU A 40 3.77 -4.39 -16.26
N SER A 41 4.19 -4.90 -15.10
CA SER A 41 3.76 -4.36 -13.80
C SER A 41 4.14 -2.89 -13.63
N ARG A 42 5.36 -2.47 -13.99
CA ARG A 42 5.76 -1.04 -13.97
C ARG A 42 4.94 -0.19 -14.95
N GLU A 43 4.60 -0.73 -16.11
CA GLU A 43 3.75 -0.01 -17.05
C GLU A 43 2.32 0.16 -16.49
N ILE A 44 1.79 -0.83 -15.76
CA ILE A 44 0.50 -0.69 -15.06
C ILE A 44 0.59 0.44 -14.03
N ASP A 45 1.64 0.51 -13.20
CA ASP A 45 1.84 1.60 -12.24
C ASP A 45 1.69 2.98 -12.90
N LYS A 46 2.32 3.19 -14.06
CA LYS A 46 2.24 4.47 -14.79
C LYS A 46 0.80 4.82 -15.16
N TYR A 47 0.06 3.88 -15.75
CA TYR A 47 -1.31 4.15 -16.16
C TYR A 47 -2.28 4.26 -14.97
N VAL A 48 -2.07 3.49 -13.92
CA VAL A 48 -2.80 3.61 -12.65
C VAL A 48 -2.60 5.02 -12.08
N ASN A 49 -1.36 5.49 -12.00
CA ASN A 49 -1.05 6.83 -11.52
C ASN A 49 -1.64 7.92 -12.44
N GLU A 50 -1.54 7.77 -13.76
CA GLU A 50 -2.22 8.68 -14.69
C GLU A 50 -3.75 8.69 -14.49
N CYS A 51 -4.35 7.54 -14.21
CA CYS A 51 -5.78 7.40 -14.03
C CYS A 51 -6.28 8.05 -12.73
N ILE A 52 -5.65 7.77 -11.59
CA ILE A 52 -6.00 8.39 -10.31
C ILE A 52 -5.84 9.91 -10.39
N HIS A 53 -4.86 10.37 -11.18
CA HIS A 53 -4.56 11.77 -11.32
C HIS A 53 -5.26 12.49 -12.47
N CYS A 54 -6.11 11.80 -13.23
CA CYS A 54 -6.86 12.38 -14.35
C CYS A 54 -7.71 13.60 -13.94
N LYS A 55 -8.01 13.76 -12.64
CA LYS A 55 -8.75 14.90 -12.07
C LYS A 55 -7.97 15.70 -11.02
N SER A 56 -6.82 15.22 -10.55
CA SER A 56 -6.04 15.88 -9.50
C SER A 56 -4.79 16.55 -10.09
N ARG A 57 -4.45 17.75 -9.63
CA ARG A 57 -3.17 18.41 -9.94
C ARG A 57 -2.03 17.49 -9.46
N ILE A 58 -1.28 16.87 -10.37
CA ILE A 58 -0.12 16.06 -9.97
C ILE A 58 0.94 16.99 -9.37
N SER A 59 1.16 16.75 -8.08
CA SER A 59 2.36 17.02 -7.30
C SER A 59 3.60 16.43 -7.97
N LYS A 60 4.67 17.22 -8.11
CA LYS A 60 5.93 16.70 -8.66
C LYS A 60 6.44 15.57 -7.75
N LEU A 61 6.96 14.49 -8.32
CA LEU A 61 7.64 13.45 -7.55
C LEU A 61 9.13 13.80 -7.46
N ASN A 62 9.70 13.69 -6.26
CA ASN A 62 11.14 13.77 -6.06
C ASN A 62 11.85 12.48 -6.52
N ASP A 63 13.18 12.47 -6.35
CA ASP A 63 14.01 11.28 -6.51
C ASP A 63 13.58 10.14 -5.57
N ALA A 64 13.91 8.93 -6.00
CA ALA A 64 13.61 7.73 -5.23
C ALA A 64 14.39 7.69 -3.92
N ILE A 65 13.72 7.30 -2.83
CA ILE A 65 14.31 7.12 -1.51
C ILE A 65 14.30 5.64 -1.11
N THR A 66 15.22 5.28 -0.23
CA THR A 66 15.35 3.92 0.31
C THR A 66 15.00 3.84 1.80
N ASP A 67 15.31 4.87 2.59
CA ASP A 67 14.87 4.96 3.99
C ASP A 67 13.47 5.57 4.06
N VAL A 68 12.55 4.81 4.63
CA VAL A 68 11.13 5.13 4.67
C VAL A 68 10.64 5.39 6.09
N LYS A 69 11.51 5.34 7.10
CA LYS A 69 11.12 5.55 8.49
C LYS A 69 10.44 6.91 8.66
N GLY A 70 9.33 6.90 9.38
CA GLY A 70 8.48 8.06 9.57
C GLY A 70 7.71 8.54 8.35
N CYS A 71 7.66 7.73 7.28
CA CYS A 71 6.86 8.03 6.09
C CYS A 71 5.48 7.37 6.16
N HIS A 72 4.48 8.11 5.69
CA HIS A 72 3.15 7.60 5.35
C HIS A 72 3.04 7.54 3.82
N LEU A 73 2.92 6.33 3.27
CA LEU A 73 3.07 6.03 1.85
C LEU A 73 1.76 5.51 1.27
N SER A 74 1.43 5.91 0.04
CA SER A 74 0.33 5.32 -0.73
C SER A 74 0.88 4.39 -1.81
N PHE A 75 0.11 3.37 -2.16
CA PHE A 75 0.28 2.56 -3.36
C PHE A 75 -1.09 2.29 -3.96
N TYR A 76 -1.24 2.53 -5.26
CA TYR A 76 -2.48 2.28 -5.98
C TYR A 76 -2.26 1.07 -6.88
N TYR A 77 -2.92 -0.05 -6.58
CA TYR A 77 -2.75 -1.28 -7.35
C TYR A 77 -3.98 -1.56 -8.21
N TYR A 78 -3.79 -2.42 -9.20
CA TYR A 78 -4.85 -2.85 -10.11
C TYR A 78 -4.70 -4.34 -10.41
N GLY A 79 -5.49 -5.16 -9.72
CA GLY A 79 -5.43 -6.62 -9.78
C GLY A 79 -4.44 -7.27 -8.79
N GLU A 80 -4.69 -8.54 -8.47
CA GLU A 80 -3.96 -9.29 -7.43
C GLU A 80 -2.47 -9.51 -7.78
N VAL A 81 -2.15 -9.79 -9.05
CA VAL A 81 -0.76 -10.02 -9.49
C VAL A 81 0.06 -8.74 -9.33
N HIS A 82 -0.49 -7.61 -9.76
CA HIS A 82 0.15 -6.30 -9.63
C HIS A 82 0.39 -5.93 -8.15
N LEU A 83 -0.62 -6.15 -7.31
CA LEU A 83 -0.53 -5.95 -5.86
C LEU A 83 0.61 -6.80 -5.27
N THR A 84 0.61 -8.11 -5.56
CA THR A 84 1.50 -9.04 -4.87
C THR A 84 2.97 -8.82 -5.24
N MET A 85 3.25 -8.49 -6.50
CA MET A 85 4.61 -8.14 -6.93
C MET A 85 5.18 -6.93 -6.18
N ASN A 86 4.41 -5.85 -6.11
CA ASN A 86 4.83 -4.63 -5.43
C ASN A 86 4.98 -4.84 -3.93
N MET A 87 4.06 -5.58 -3.29
CA MET A 87 4.20 -5.95 -1.88
C MET A 87 5.45 -6.79 -1.62
N CYS A 88 5.71 -7.84 -2.42
CA CYS A 88 6.93 -8.64 -2.26
C CYS A 88 8.17 -7.78 -2.38
N SER A 89 8.27 -6.92 -3.40
CA SER A 89 9.41 -6.01 -3.56
C SER A 89 9.60 -5.09 -2.35
N TYR A 90 8.50 -4.50 -1.85
CA TYR A 90 8.52 -3.60 -0.69
C TYR A 90 8.94 -4.31 0.60
N ILE A 91 8.47 -5.55 0.81
CA ILE A 91 8.79 -6.40 1.97
C ILE A 91 10.25 -6.84 1.96
N ILE A 92 10.75 -7.32 0.81
CA ILE A 92 12.14 -7.75 0.64
C ILE A 92 13.08 -6.61 1.02
N LYS A 93 12.82 -5.39 0.53
CA LYS A 93 13.62 -4.21 0.86
C LYS A 93 13.63 -3.92 2.36
N GLY A 94 12.48 -4.03 3.04
CA GLY A 94 12.41 -3.83 4.49
C GLY A 94 13.20 -4.87 5.27
N ILE A 95 13.07 -6.15 4.90
CA ILE A 95 13.83 -7.25 5.53
C ILE A 95 15.34 -7.05 5.34
N GLN A 96 15.78 -6.67 4.13
CA GLN A 96 17.17 -6.36 3.82
C GLN A 96 17.71 -5.17 4.63
N GLN A 97 16.83 -4.22 5.00
CA GLN A 97 17.15 -3.09 5.87
C GLN A 97 17.06 -3.43 7.37
N GLY A 98 16.78 -4.69 7.72
CA GLY A 98 16.68 -5.15 9.11
C GLY A 98 15.37 -4.77 9.81
N GLU A 99 14.33 -4.41 9.05
CA GLU A 99 13.01 -4.07 9.59
C GLU A 99 12.17 -5.34 9.82
N ILE A 100 11.24 -5.26 10.78
CA ILE A 100 10.12 -6.20 10.88
C ILE A 100 8.95 -5.68 10.05
N VAL A 101 8.19 -6.57 9.42
CA VAL A 101 7.06 -6.20 8.57
C VAL A 101 5.75 -6.59 9.25
N TYR A 102 4.86 -5.61 9.41
CA TYR A 102 3.49 -5.84 9.85
C TYR A 102 2.52 -5.69 8.69
N VAL A 103 1.49 -6.54 8.66
CA VAL A 103 0.53 -6.59 7.57
C VAL A 103 -0.91 -6.62 8.11
N SER A 104 -1.73 -5.68 7.66
CA SER A 104 -3.14 -5.53 8.03
C SER A 104 -4.02 -5.57 6.78
N MET A 105 -4.41 -6.78 6.37
CA MET A 105 -5.18 -7.01 5.14
C MET A 105 -6.09 -8.23 5.27
N ASP A 106 -6.89 -8.49 4.24
CA ASP A 106 -7.69 -9.71 4.17
C ASP A 106 -6.83 -10.98 4.32
N GLU A 107 -7.30 -11.95 5.12
CA GLU A 107 -6.55 -13.17 5.41
C GLU A 107 -6.19 -13.98 4.16
N LYS A 108 -7.06 -14.00 3.14
CA LYS A 108 -6.80 -14.70 1.87
C LYS A 108 -5.63 -14.04 1.15
N VAL A 109 -5.61 -12.71 1.09
CA VAL A 109 -4.53 -11.93 0.47
C VAL A 109 -3.22 -12.14 1.25
N PHE A 110 -3.28 -12.12 2.58
CA PHE A 110 -2.12 -12.37 3.43
C PHE A 110 -1.54 -13.78 3.22
N LYS A 111 -2.39 -14.81 3.15
CA LYS A 111 -1.98 -16.21 2.87
C LYS A 111 -1.31 -16.32 1.49
N ASN A 112 -1.86 -15.67 0.47
CA ASN A 112 -1.27 -15.65 -0.88
C ASN A 112 0.11 -14.99 -0.89
N LEU A 113 0.24 -13.85 -0.20
CA LEU A 113 1.51 -13.14 -0.03
C LEU A 113 2.57 -14.02 0.66
N LYS A 114 2.23 -14.65 1.79
CA LYS A 114 3.13 -15.57 2.50
C LYS A 114 3.58 -16.73 1.61
N GLY A 115 2.65 -17.35 0.86
CA GLY A 115 2.98 -18.40 -0.09
C GLY A 115 3.90 -17.96 -1.23
N MET A 116 3.88 -16.67 -1.60
CA MET A 116 4.83 -16.12 -2.57
C MET A 116 6.18 -15.83 -1.95
N LEU A 117 6.24 -15.21 -0.77
CA LEU A 117 7.49 -14.96 -0.07
C LEU A 117 8.28 -16.26 0.18
N ASN A 118 7.60 -17.33 0.58
CA ASN A 118 8.19 -18.64 0.80
C ASN A 118 8.76 -19.24 -0.49
N ARG A 119 8.06 -19.11 -1.63
CA ARG A 119 8.55 -19.58 -2.93
C ARG A 119 9.78 -18.79 -3.41
N SER A 120 9.92 -17.55 -2.97
CA SER A 120 11.09 -16.71 -3.23
C SER A 120 12.22 -16.88 -2.22
N GLY A 121 12.12 -17.84 -1.29
CA GLY A 121 13.15 -18.11 -0.28
C GLY A 121 13.29 -17.01 0.77
N ILE A 122 12.26 -16.20 0.97
CA ILE A 122 12.25 -15.12 1.95
C ILE A 122 11.74 -15.67 3.27
N ASP A 123 12.51 -15.45 4.34
CA ASP A 123 12.10 -15.76 5.70
C ASP A 123 10.83 -14.98 6.06
N ASP A 124 9.74 -15.72 6.20
CA ASP A 124 8.42 -15.17 6.44
C ASP A 124 8.15 -14.90 7.93
N GLU A 125 9.03 -15.30 8.86
CA GLU A 125 8.89 -15.08 10.32
C GLU A 125 8.92 -13.58 10.65
N ARG A 126 9.62 -12.80 9.83
CA ARG A 126 9.70 -11.34 9.90
C ARG A 126 8.45 -10.63 9.34
N VAL A 127 7.50 -11.39 8.78
CA VAL A 127 6.27 -10.86 8.19
C VAL A 127 5.09 -11.34 9.02
N GLN A 128 4.56 -10.45 9.84
CA GLN A 128 3.56 -10.75 10.86
C GLN A 128 2.23 -10.07 10.54
N PHE A 129 1.14 -10.80 10.73
CA PHE A 129 -0.19 -10.21 10.68
C PHE A 129 -0.42 -9.33 11.90
N TYR A 130 -0.96 -8.13 11.68
CA TYR A 130 -1.38 -7.23 12.74
C TYR A 130 -2.79 -6.68 12.45
N PRO A 131 -3.78 -6.88 13.33
CA PRO A 131 -5.11 -6.29 13.15
C PRO A 131 -5.09 -4.77 13.41
N VAL A 132 -5.45 -3.96 12.40
CA VAL A 132 -5.40 -2.48 12.46
C VAL A 132 -6.59 -1.86 13.22
N GLU A 133 -7.65 -2.63 13.44
CA GLU A 133 -8.92 -2.18 14.03
C GLU A 133 -8.71 -1.48 15.37
N LYS A 134 -7.84 -2.03 16.22
CA LYS A 134 -7.56 -1.45 17.53
C LYS A 134 -6.93 -0.06 17.44
N LEU A 135 -6.08 0.19 16.45
CA LEU A 135 -5.44 1.50 16.26
C LEU A 135 -6.40 2.53 15.68
N ILE A 136 -7.27 2.11 14.75
CA ILE A 136 -8.32 2.97 14.22
C ILE A 136 -9.25 3.40 15.37
N MET A 137 -9.70 2.44 16.19
CA MET A 137 -10.58 2.74 17.31
C MET A 137 -9.90 3.55 18.41
N LEU A 138 -8.59 3.35 18.64
CA LEU A 138 -7.80 4.19 19.55
C LEU A 138 -7.81 5.65 19.09
N ASN A 139 -7.54 5.89 17.81
CA ASN A 139 -7.56 7.25 17.25
C ASN A 139 -8.95 7.89 17.34
N SER A 140 -10.01 7.14 17.03
CA SER A 140 -11.38 7.66 17.12
C SER A 140 -11.80 8.05 18.53
N LYS A 141 -11.26 7.39 19.58
CA LYS A 141 -11.62 7.63 20.98
C LYS A 141 -10.72 8.63 21.69
N GLU A 142 -9.42 8.57 21.41
CA GLU A 142 -8.40 9.26 22.20
C GLU A 142 -7.61 10.29 21.37
N GLY A 143 -7.84 10.34 20.06
CA GLY A 143 -7.25 11.31 19.17
C GLY A 143 -5.83 10.98 18.69
N ARG A 144 -5.31 11.86 17.82
CA ARG A 144 -4.08 11.63 17.06
C ARG A 144 -2.81 11.61 17.92
N ASP A 145 -2.79 12.31 19.05
CA ASP A 145 -1.59 12.41 19.90
C ASP A 145 -1.36 11.07 20.63
N VAL A 146 -2.43 10.44 21.12
CA VAL A 146 -2.38 9.09 21.69
C VAL A 146 -2.01 8.05 20.64
N LEU A 147 -2.55 8.18 19.41
CA LEU A 147 -2.13 7.33 18.30
C LEU A 147 -0.62 7.46 18.03
N ARG A 148 -0.08 8.68 18.02
CA ARG A 148 1.35 8.93 17.83
C ARG A 148 2.21 8.26 18.91
N GLU A 149 1.81 8.38 20.18
CA GLU A 149 2.51 7.70 21.27
C GLU A 149 2.51 6.18 21.08
N GLN A 150 1.38 5.61 20.67
CA GLN A 150 1.25 4.18 20.43
C GLN A 150 2.12 3.70 19.26
N VAL A 151 2.14 4.45 18.15
CA VAL A 151 3.01 4.18 16.99
C VAL A 151 4.49 4.26 17.38
N SER A 152 4.88 5.29 18.14
CA SER A 152 6.24 5.44 18.65
C SER A 152 6.65 4.25 19.54
N LYS A 153 5.77 3.81 20.44
CA LYS A 153 5.99 2.61 21.27
C LYS A 153 6.24 1.35 20.43
N PHE A 154 5.52 1.15 19.32
CA PHE A 154 5.81 0.02 18.43
C PHE A 154 7.22 0.11 17.85
N GLY A 155 7.62 1.28 17.33
CA GLY A 155 8.95 1.49 16.80
C GLY A 155 10.06 1.23 17.82
N ILE A 156 9.91 1.74 19.05
CA ILE A 156 10.84 1.49 20.16
C ILE A 156 10.93 0.00 20.49
N ASN A 157 9.79 -0.69 20.60
CA ASN A 157 9.75 -2.12 20.91
C ASN A 157 10.41 -2.97 19.81
N ALA A 158 10.28 -2.59 18.54
CA ALA A 158 10.97 -3.28 17.44
C ALA A 158 12.49 -3.11 17.56
N VAL A 159 12.97 -1.91 17.88
CA VAL A 159 14.40 -1.65 18.12
C VAL A 159 14.94 -2.44 19.31
N GLN A 160 14.19 -2.52 20.41
CA GLN A 160 14.56 -3.34 21.57
C GLN A 160 14.68 -4.83 21.25
N LYS A 161 13.95 -5.31 20.23
CA LYS A 161 14.03 -6.69 19.72
C LYS A 161 15.14 -6.89 18.67
N GLY A 162 15.93 -5.86 18.37
CA GLY A 162 17.05 -5.92 17.44
C GLY A 162 16.72 -5.59 15.98
N TYR A 163 15.50 -5.10 15.69
CA TYR A 163 15.15 -4.61 14.35
C TYR A 163 15.52 -3.13 14.18
N THR A 164 15.67 -2.66 12.95
CA THR A 164 15.96 -1.24 12.67
C THR A 164 14.69 -0.36 12.68
N GLY A 165 13.51 -0.97 12.59
CA GLY A 165 12.22 -0.30 12.52
C GLY A 165 11.08 -1.24 12.14
N ILE A 166 9.92 -0.66 11.86
CA ILE A 166 8.72 -1.36 11.39
C ILE A 166 8.32 -0.85 10.02
N ARG A 167 8.06 -1.78 9.11
CA ARG A 167 7.42 -1.53 7.82
C ARG A 167 6.01 -2.09 7.85
N TRP A 168 5.02 -1.22 8.01
CA TRP A 168 3.62 -1.62 8.12
C TRP A 168 2.92 -1.49 6.77
N ILE A 169 2.21 -2.52 6.33
CA ILE A 169 1.33 -2.49 5.16
C ILE A 169 -0.12 -2.59 5.62
N GLY A 170 -0.93 -1.57 5.33
CA GLY A 170 -2.36 -1.52 5.64
C GLY A 170 -3.20 -1.54 4.37
N GLN A 171 -4.28 -2.34 4.35
CA GLN A 171 -5.26 -2.34 3.26
C GLN A 171 -6.50 -1.54 3.67
N PRO A 172 -6.71 -0.32 3.13
CA PRO A 172 -7.90 0.50 3.34
C PRO A 172 -9.22 -0.26 3.27
N SER A 173 -9.42 -1.10 2.25
CA SER A 173 -10.67 -1.85 2.10
C SER A 173 -10.91 -2.86 3.23
N TYR A 174 -9.84 -3.46 3.78
CA TYR A 174 -9.92 -4.31 4.98
C TYR A 174 -10.26 -3.47 6.23
N ALA A 175 -9.55 -2.36 6.43
CA ALA A 175 -9.76 -1.44 7.55
C ALA A 175 -11.21 -0.92 7.61
N ILE A 176 -11.74 -0.46 6.47
CA ILE A 176 -13.10 0.06 6.33
C ILE A 176 -14.14 -1.03 6.65
N LYS A 177 -13.97 -2.24 6.10
CA LYS A 177 -14.89 -3.38 6.38
C LYS A 177 -14.95 -3.77 7.85
N LYS A 178 -13.83 -3.60 8.57
CA LYS A 178 -13.71 -3.99 9.97
C LYS A 178 -14.13 -2.90 10.96
N THR A 179 -14.18 -1.67 10.50
CA THR A 179 -14.54 -0.49 11.30
C THR A 179 -15.65 0.29 10.59
N SER A 180 -15.34 1.47 10.05
CA SER A 180 -16.22 2.25 9.20
C SER A 180 -15.40 3.16 8.28
N LYS A 181 -16.02 3.65 7.20
CA LYS A 181 -15.40 4.64 6.31
C LYS A 181 -14.96 5.89 7.08
N ASN A 182 -15.81 6.39 7.98
CA ASN A 182 -15.55 7.62 8.73
C ASN A 182 -14.41 7.46 9.74
N ASP A 183 -14.34 6.33 10.43
CA ASP A 183 -13.24 6.04 11.36
C ASP A 183 -11.92 5.87 10.61
N PHE A 184 -11.94 5.18 9.47
CA PHE A 184 -10.79 5.05 8.60
C PHE A 184 -10.24 6.41 8.13
N LEU A 185 -11.08 7.30 7.60
CA LEU A 185 -10.63 8.62 7.12
C LEU A 185 -10.03 9.49 8.25
N LYS A 186 -10.62 9.46 9.45
CA LYS A 186 -10.05 10.14 10.63
C LYS A 186 -8.72 9.55 11.05
N PHE A 187 -8.56 8.24 10.90
CA PHE A 187 -7.32 7.54 11.17
C PHE A 187 -6.23 7.89 10.14
N GLU A 188 -6.52 7.81 8.84
CA GLU A 188 -5.58 8.16 7.76
C GLU A 188 -5.04 9.59 7.88
N SER A 189 -5.91 10.56 8.13
CA SER A 189 -5.51 11.96 8.33
C SER A 189 -4.61 12.18 9.56
N SER A 190 -4.59 11.23 10.50
CA SER A 190 -3.75 11.26 11.69
C SER A 190 -2.43 10.49 11.52
N LEU A 191 -2.36 9.57 10.54
CA LEU A 191 -1.22 8.66 10.38
C LEU A 191 0.10 9.37 10.08
N SER A 192 0.10 10.36 9.18
CA SER A 192 1.32 11.13 8.87
C SER A 192 1.91 11.83 10.09
N HIS A 193 1.05 12.34 10.98
CA HIS A 193 1.49 12.89 12.27
C HIS A 193 2.02 11.79 13.20
N ALA A 194 1.34 10.65 13.25
CA ALA A 194 1.69 9.55 14.13
C ALA A 194 3.03 8.88 13.79
N VAL A 195 3.34 8.72 12.50
CA VAL A 195 4.61 8.13 12.07
C VAL A 195 5.76 9.13 12.06
N GLY A 196 5.48 10.44 11.93
CA GLY A 196 6.51 11.48 11.81
C GLY A 196 7.57 11.44 12.92
N GLY A 197 8.83 11.22 12.53
CA GLY A 197 9.97 11.13 13.45
C GLY A 197 10.08 9.81 14.22
N SER A 198 9.30 8.78 13.84
CA SER A 198 9.39 7.44 14.41
C SER A 198 10.17 6.47 13.52
N ASN A 199 10.50 5.29 14.05
CA ASN A 199 11.06 4.17 13.28
C ASN A 199 10.00 3.32 12.59
N VAL A 200 8.79 3.86 12.37
CA VAL A 200 7.67 3.17 11.72
C VAL A 200 7.38 3.84 10.38
N SER A 201 7.18 3.04 9.35
CA SER A 201 6.60 3.46 8.08
C SER A 201 5.28 2.75 7.86
N ILE A 202 4.32 3.41 7.22
CA ILE A 202 3.01 2.83 6.91
C ILE A 202 2.74 3.00 5.42
N LEU A 203 2.51 1.89 4.72
CA LEU A 203 2.08 1.82 3.32
C LEU A 203 0.60 1.45 3.26
N CYS A 204 -0.23 2.36 2.76
CA CYS A 204 -1.64 2.11 2.48
C CYS A 204 -1.82 1.67 1.03
N ILE A 205 -2.42 0.49 0.82
CA ILE A 205 -2.59 -0.15 -0.49
C ILE A 205 -4.03 -0.03 -1.03
N TYR A 206 -4.25 0.90 -1.95
CA TYR A 206 -5.57 1.25 -2.50
C TYR A 206 -5.95 0.38 -3.70
N ASP A 207 -7.13 -0.25 -3.64
CA ASP A 207 -7.67 -1.06 -4.71
C ASP A 207 -8.27 -0.19 -5.82
N LEU A 208 -7.49 0.06 -6.86
CA LEU A 208 -7.96 0.87 -7.97
C LEU A 208 -8.91 0.10 -8.90
N TYR A 209 -8.91 -1.23 -8.85
CA TYR A 209 -9.88 -2.02 -9.60
C TYR A 209 -11.29 -1.76 -9.07
N ASP A 210 -11.49 -1.80 -7.74
CA ASP A 210 -12.76 -1.42 -7.11
C ASP A 210 -13.14 0.01 -7.50
N TYR A 211 -12.25 0.99 -7.28
CA TYR A 211 -12.53 2.40 -7.59
C TYR A 211 -12.98 2.67 -9.03
N ILE A 212 -12.32 2.06 -10.03
CA ILE A 212 -12.61 2.30 -11.45
C ILE A 212 -13.87 1.58 -11.92
N ASN A 213 -14.19 0.42 -11.34
CA ASN A 213 -15.24 -0.45 -11.85
C ASN A 213 -16.52 -0.37 -11.03
N ASP A 214 -16.41 -0.52 -9.71
CA ASP A 214 -17.57 -0.77 -8.85
C ASP A 214 -17.80 0.38 -7.85
N GLY A 215 -16.72 0.95 -7.33
CA GLY A 215 -16.69 2.03 -6.34
C GLY A 215 -17.43 1.63 -5.06
N LEU A 216 -17.32 0.36 -4.65
CA LEU A 216 -18.10 -0.19 -3.53
C LEU A 216 -17.48 0.16 -2.18
N ILE A 217 -16.14 0.19 -2.10
CA ILE A 217 -15.41 0.42 -0.86
C ILE A 217 -14.42 1.57 -1.02
N ILE A 218 -13.60 1.52 -2.08
CA ILE A 218 -12.69 2.57 -2.48
C ILE A 218 -13.44 3.48 -3.45
N ASP A 219 -14.00 4.57 -2.93
CA ASP A 219 -14.70 5.57 -3.72
C ASP A 219 -13.90 6.88 -3.81
N ASN A 220 -14.50 7.92 -4.41
CA ASN A 220 -13.85 9.22 -4.60
C ASN A 220 -13.36 9.81 -3.28
N ASP A 221 -14.12 9.72 -2.19
CA ASP A 221 -13.70 10.35 -0.94
C ASP A 221 -12.44 9.66 -0.38
N ILE A 222 -12.33 8.33 -0.57
CA ILE A 222 -11.14 7.57 -0.15
C ILE A 222 -9.91 7.97 -0.99
N ILE A 223 -10.05 8.07 -2.31
CA ILE A 223 -8.95 8.43 -3.20
C ILE A 223 -8.56 9.91 -3.04
N GLU A 224 -9.52 10.81 -2.84
CA GLU A 224 -9.23 12.22 -2.60
C GLU A 224 -8.53 12.43 -1.25
N ASP A 225 -8.97 11.73 -0.20
CA ASP A 225 -8.28 11.75 1.09
C ASP A 225 -6.85 11.23 0.98
N SER A 226 -6.62 10.13 0.26
CA SER A 226 -5.29 9.53 0.12
C SER A 226 -4.28 10.50 -0.50
N PHE A 227 -4.71 11.38 -1.42
CA PHE A 227 -3.82 12.43 -1.96
C PHE A 227 -3.44 13.51 -0.95
N SER A 228 -4.31 13.79 0.02
CA SER A 228 -4.08 14.83 1.02
C SER A 228 -3.31 14.35 2.24
N THR A 229 -3.35 13.05 2.53
CA THR A 229 -2.82 12.47 3.77
C THR A 229 -1.46 11.80 3.61
N HIS A 230 -1.10 11.34 2.42
CA HIS A 230 0.15 10.61 2.20
C HIS A 230 1.30 11.53 1.82
N THR A 231 2.47 11.22 2.34
CA THR A 231 3.71 11.99 2.10
C THR A 231 4.54 11.43 0.95
N HIS A 232 4.34 10.16 0.62
CA HIS A 232 5.12 9.41 -0.37
C HIS A 232 4.22 8.48 -1.19
N LEU A 233 4.72 8.09 -2.35
CA LEU A 233 4.10 7.16 -3.28
C LEU A 233 5.07 6.02 -3.57
N LEU A 234 4.59 4.77 -3.44
CA LEU A 234 5.23 3.60 -4.03
C LEU A 234 4.70 3.44 -5.45
N SER A 235 5.60 3.44 -6.42
CA SER A 235 5.30 3.26 -7.85
C SER A 235 6.54 2.71 -8.55
N GLU A 236 6.34 1.80 -9.51
CA GLU A 236 7.42 1.18 -10.28
C GLU A 236 8.48 0.48 -9.41
N TYR A 237 8.06 -0.06 -8.25
CA TYR A 237 8.91 -0.59 -7.19
C TYR A 237 9.82 0.43 -6.49
N GLU A 238 9.61 1.72 -6.72
CA GLU A 238 10.37 2.82 -6.11
C GLU A 238 9.47 3.67 -5.21
N ILE A 239 10.07 4.30 -4.21
CA ILE A 239 9.35 5.15 -3.28
C ILE A 239 9.80 6.58 -3.52
N ARG A 240 8.84 7.47 -3.74
CA ARG A 240 9.09 8.87 -4.10
C ARG A 240 8.27 9.78 -3.21
N LYS A 241 8.85 10.92 -2.82
CA LYS A 241 8.14 11.94 -2.05
C LYS A 241 7.19 12.73 -2.96
N ILE A 242 5.99 13.00 -2.45
CA ILE A 242 4.94 13.82 -3.08
C ILE A 242 5.24 15.31 -2.75
N ILE A 243 5.24 16.20 -3.75
CA ILE A 243 5.52 17.66 -3.62
C ILE A 243 4.33 18.51 -4.01
#